data_AF-A0A554WHN3-F1
#
_entry.id   AF-A0A554WHN3-F1
#
_cell.length_a   1.000
_cell.length_b   1.000
_cell.length_c   1.000
_cell.angle_alpha   90.00
_cell.angle_beta   90.00
_cell.angle_gamma   90.00
#
_symmetry.space_group_name_H-M   'P 1'
#
loop_
_entity.id
_entity.type
_entity.pdbx_description
1 polymer ?
#
loop_
_entity_poly.entity_id
_entity_poly.type
_entity_poly.pdbx_seq_one_letter_code
_entity_poly.pdbx_strand_id
1 'polypeptide(L)'
;MAQAVAQHHEAADGSGFPHGHAAEALTPAAHVLALINRYDRLCNPHHPAKALTPHEALALLFARHKAQFEARTLAAFIRMVGVYPPGTIVQLSDGRYATVQAVNASRPLKPRVLVHDPTVPRSEALLLDLQAQPQLSIQRSLRPDQLPRARYCYFFERALDAQAGEERP
;
A
#
# COMPACT_ATOMS: atom_id res chain seq x y z
N MET A 1 20.00 4.78 -16.14
CA MET A 1 19.81 4.20 -14.79
C MET A 1 20.59 4.94 -13.71
N ALA A 2 21.92 5.11 -13.82
CA ALA A 2 22.72 5.81 -12.79
C ALA A 2 22.20 7.21 -12.41
N GLN A 3 21.78 8.01 -13.40
CA GLN A 3 21.21 9.34 -13.15
C GLN A 3 19.88 9.28 -12.37
N ALA A 4 19.03 8.29 -12.64
CA ALA A 4 17.77 8.13 -11.91
C ALA A 4 18.02 7.80 -10.43
N VAL A 5 19.04 6.98 -10.14
CA VAL A 5 19.47 6.70 -8.76
C VAL A 5 20.00 7.96 -8.09
N ALA A 6 20.79 8.79 -8.78
CA ALA A 6 21.28 10.06 -8.22
C ALA A 6 20.14 11.07 -7.94
N GLN A 7 19.06 11.01 -8.73
CA GLN A 7 17.96 11.98 -8.69
C GLN A 7 16.74 11.51 -7.88
N HIS A 8 16.69 10.29 -7.35
CA HIS A 8 15.46 9.75 -6.74
C HIS A 8 15.05 10.39 -5.39
N HIS A 9 15.90 11.27 -4.85
CA HIS A 9 15.61 12.11 -3.70
C HIS A 9 15.24 13.55 -4.07
N GLU A 10 15.32 13.90 -5.35
CA GLU A 10 14.84 15.17 -5.87
C GLU A 10 13.30 15.18 -5.89
N ALA A 11 12.70 16.37 -5.86
CA ALA A 11 11.26 16.57 -5.88
C ALA A 11 10.89 17.46 -7.06
N ALA A 12 9.74 17.21 -7.68
CA ALA A 12 9.30 17.95 -8.87
C ALA A 12 9.13 19.46 -8.62
N ASP A 13 8.88 19.87 -7.38
CA ASP A 13 8.80 21.27 -6.94
C ASP A 13 10.17 21.89 -6.57
N GLY A 14 11.27 21.16 -6.74
CA GLY A 14 12.63 21.60 -6.41
C GLY A 14 12.97 21.51 -4.92
N SER A 15 12.06 21.04 -4.05
CA SER A 15 12.31 20.92 -2.61
C SER A 15 13.19 19.73 -2.20
N GLY A 16 13.57 18.89 -3.17
CA GLY A 16 14.36 17.69 -2.95
C GLY A 16 15.86 17.95 -2.88
N PHE A 17 16.62 16.86 -2.87
CA PHE A 17 18.08 16.89 -2.70
C PHE A 17 18.74 15.78 -3.55
N PRO A 18 20.05 15.86 -3.85
CA PRO A 18 21.03 16.82 -3.33
C PRO A 18 21.14 18.16 -4.06
N HIS A 19 20.64 18.29 -5.29
CA HIS A 19 20.87 19.47 -6.12
C HIS A 19 19.65 20.40 -6.22
N GLY A 20 18.46 19.96 -5.79
CA GLY A 20 17.24 20.76 -5.83
C GLY A 20 16.66 20.89 -7.23
N HIS A 21 16.77 19.83 -8.04
CA HIS A 21 16.30 19.84 -9.43
C HIS A 21 14.77 19.87 -9.48
N ALA A 22 14.22 20.85 -10.22
CA ALA A 22 12.80 20.89 -10.56
C ALA A 22 12.44 19.85 -11.64
N ALA A 23 11.14 19.64 -11.85
CA ALA A 23 10.58 18.56 -12.66
C ALA A 23 11.21 18.39 -14.06
N GLU A 24 11.54 19.49 -14.74
CA GLU A 24 12.08 19.53 -16.09
C GLU A 24 13.51 18.98 -16.19
N ALA A 25 14.27 19.05 -15.08
CA ALA A 25 15.65 18.58 -15.00
C ALA A 25 15.76 17.13 -14.50
N LEU A 26 14.62 16.50 -14.17
CA LEU A 26 14.55 15.13 -13.72
C LEU A 26 14.26 14.18 -14.89
N THR A 27 14.97 13.06 -14.92
CA THR A 27 14.70 12.02 -15.91
C THR A 27 13.34 11.36 -15.64
N PRO A 28 12.66 10.80 -16.66
CA PRO A 28 11.40 10.07 -16.46
C PRO A 28 11.52 8.93 -15.43
N ALA A 29 12.67 8.25 -15.41
CA ALA A 29 12.94 7.19 -14.43
C ALA A 29 13.13 7.74 -13.00
N ALA A 30 13.67 8.96 -12.85
CA ALA A 30 13.80 9.61 -11.54
C ALA A 30 12.43 9.96 -10.95
N HIS A 31 11.49 10.46 -11.77
CA HIS A 31 10.12 10.73 -11.34
C HIS A 31 9.44 9.49 -10.78
N VAL A 32 9.54 8.36 -11.49
CA VAL A 32 8.99 7.08 -11.04
C VAL A 32 9.67 6.61 -9.76
N LEU A 33 11.01 6.64 -9.72
CA LEU A 33 11.76 6.11 -8.58
C LEU A 33 11.56 6.95 -7.30
N ALA A 34 11.47 8.28 -7.42
CA ALA A 34 11.18 9.18 -6.31
C ALA A 34 9.79 8.89 -5.70
N LEU A 35 8.77 8.70 -6.55
CA LEU A 35 7.43 8.36 -6.11
C LEU A 35 7.38 7.00 -5.40
N ILE A 36 7.95 5.96 -6.02
CA ILE A 36 7.97 4.61 -5.45
C ILE A 36 8.73 4.59 -4.13
N ASN A 37 9.91 5.22 -4.05
CA ASN A 37 10.71 5.28 -2.83
C ASN A 37 9.95 6.00 -1.69
N ARG A 38 9.24 7.10 -1.99
CA ARG A 38 8.42 7.76 -0.97
C ARG A 38 7.27 6.87 -0.52
N TYR A 39 6.53 6.27 -1.46
CA TYR A 39 5.42 5.38 -1.14
C TYR A 39 5.88 4.19 -0.28
N ASP A 40 6.97 3.53 -0.68
CA ASP A 40 7.53 2.40 0.04
C ASP A 40 7.94 2.79 1.47
N ARG A 41 8.62 3.92 1.66
CA ARG A 41 9.00 4.40 3.02
C ARG A 41 7.81 4.76 3.91
N LEU A 42 6.66 5.13 3.33
CA LEU A 42 5.43 5.35 4.10
C LEU A 42 4.80 4.04 4.55
N CYS A 43 4.81 3.02 3.68
CA CYS A 43 4.28 1.70 3.98
C CYS A 43 5.22 0.87 4.87
N ASN A 44 6.52 1.00 4.66
CA ASN A 44 7.58 0.19 5.25
C ASN A 44 8.68 1.07 5.89
N PRO A 45 8.34 1.93 6.87
CA PRO A 45 9.34 2.71 7.58
C PRO A 45 10.21 1.84 8.48
N HIS A 46 11.41 2.33 8.83
CA HIS A 46 12.31 1.67 9.78
C HIS A 46 11.67 1.39 11.16
N HIS A 47 10.69 2.20 11.57
CA HIS A 47 9.88 1.96 12.76
C HIS A 47 8.50 1.45 12.35
N PRO A 48 8.22 0.14 12.46
CA PRO A 48 6.96 -0.46 12.00
C PRO A 48 5.70 0.18 12.62
N ALA A 49 5.80 0.70 13.84
CA ALA A 49 4.68 1.41 14.49
C ALA A 49 4.22 2.68 13.77
N LYS A 50 5.03 3.21 12.83
CA LYS A 50 4.69 4.37 12.00
C LYS A 50 4.24 3.98 10.59
N ALA A 51 4.17 2.68 10.29
CA ALA A 51 3.76 2.19 8.98
C ALA A 51 2.33 2.65 8.66
N LEU A 52 2.16 3.23 7.48
CA LEU A 52 0.85 3.52 6.93
C LEU A 52 0.37 2.32 6.14
N THR A 53 -0.95 2.11 6.12
CA THR A 53 -1.52 1.18 5.14
C THR A 53 -1.29 1.72 3.73
N PRO A 54 -1.22 0.85 2.70
CA PRO A 54 -1.14 1.26 1.31
C PRO A 54 -2.16 2.35 0.92
N HIS A 55 -3.39 2.21 1.40
CA HIS A 55 -4.47 3.19 1.21
C HIS A 55 -4.13 4.57 1.82
N GLU A 56 -3.64 4.60 3.06
CA GLU A 56 -3.26 5.83 3.75
C GLU A 56 -2.03 6.50 3.13
N ALA A 57 -1.04 5.70 2.73
CA ALA A 57 0.13 6.21 2.03
C ALA A 57 -0.28 6.91 0.73
N LEU A 58 -1.17 6.28 -0.06
CA LEU A 58 -1.68 6.88 -1.29
C LEU A 58 -2.48 8.18 -1.03
N ALA A 59 -3.35 8.16 -0.02
CA ALA A 59 -4.13 9.33 0.38
C ALA A 59 -3.21 10.49 0.83
N LEU A 60 -2.15 10.19 1.60
CA LEU A 60 -1.17 11.17 2.05
C LEU A 60 -0.38 11.77 0.89
N LEU A 61 0.09 10.94 -0.04
CA LEU A 61 0.81 11.40 -1.24
C LEU A 61 -0.04 12.38 -2.05
N PHE A 62 -1.31 12.05 -2.26
CA PHE A 62 -2.23 12.90 -3.03
C PHE A 62 -2.62 14.18 -2.29
N ALA A 63 -2.91 14.09 -0.99
CA ALA A 63 -3.41 15.23 -0.22
C ALA A 63 -2.32 16.24 0.17
N ARG A 64 -1.08 15.77 0.45
CA ARG A 64 -0.03 16.61 1.04
C ARG A 64 1.24 16.73 0.21
N HIS A 65 1.52 15.79 -0.68
CA HIS A 65 2.80 15.74 -1.41
C HIS A 65 2.63 15.80 -2.92
N LYS A 66 1.44 16.11 -3.44
CA LYS A 66 1.17 16.15 -4.89
C LYS A 66 2.15 17.03 -5.66
N ALA A 67 2.57 18.16 -5.09
CA ALA A 67 3.52 19.08 -5.73
C ALA A 67 4.94 18.50 -5.87
N GLN A 68 5.32 17.53 -5.03
CA GLN A 68 6.64 16.90 -5.06
C GLN A 68 6.79 15.87 -6.19
N PHE A 69 5.73 15.55 -6.93
CA PHE A 69 5.73 14.53 -7.97
C PHE A 69 5.22 15.06 -9.30
N GLU A 70 5.79 14.55 -10.40
CA GLU A 70 5.27 14.84 -11.73
C GLU A 70 3.86 14.26 -11.90
N ALA A 71 2.95 15.11 -12.39
CA ALA A 71 1.53 14.83 -12.35
C ALA A 71 1.13 13.57 -13.13
N ARG A 72 1.79 13.28 -14.27
CA ARG A 72 1.48 12.09 -15.09
C ARG A 72 1.92 10.82 -14.37
N THR A 73 3.10 10.83 -13.76
CA THR A 73 3.65 9.74 -12.97
C THR A 73 2.76 9.44 -11.77
N LEU A 74 2.38 10.46 -10.99
CA LEU A 74 1.48 10.30 -9.86
C LEU A 74 0.09 9.76 -10.28
N ALA A 75 -0.50 10.31 -11.35
CA ALA A 75 -1.79 9.84 -11.85
C ALA A 75 -1.72 8.38 -12.36
N ALA A 76 -0.65 8.01 -13.06
CA ALA A 76 -0.44 6.64 -13.53
C ALA A 76 -0.28 5.67 -12.35
N PHE A 77 0.48 6.07 -11.32
CA PHE A 77 0.66 5.30 -10.10
C PHE A 77 -0.66 5.08 -9.37
N ILE A 78 -1.45 6.14 -9.13
CA ILE A 78 -2.78 6.02 -8.48
C ILE A 78 -3.69 5.07 -9.26
N ARG A 79 -3.71 5.18 -10.59
CA ARG A 79 -4.52 4.29 -11.44
C ARG A 79 -4.07 2.83 -11.36
N MET A 80 -2.76 2.59 -11.30
CA MET A 80 -2.18 1.24 -11.19
C MET A 80 -2.43 0.61 -9.82
N VAL A 81 -2.18 1.38 -8.75
CA VAL A 81 -2.27 0.94 -7.36
C VAL A 81 -3.72 0.79 -6.90
N GLY A 82 -4.64 1.57 -7.49
CA GLY A 82 -6.07 1.50 -7.20
C GLY A 82 -6.43 2.09 -5.84
N VAL A 83 -7.73 2.08 -5.54
CA VAL A 83 -8.28 2.64 -4.28
C VAL A 83 -7.91 1.75 -3.08
N TYR A 84 -7.84 0.44 -3.30
CA TYR A 84 -7.48 -0.55 -2.29
C TYR A 84 -6.33 -1.41 -2.81
N PRO A 85 -5.07 -1.04 -2.50
CA PRO A 85 -3.92 -1.78 -3.00
C PRO A 85 -3.79 -3.15 -2.33
N PRO A 86 -3.02 -4.09 -2.93
CA PRO A 86 -2.72 -5.37 -2.29
C PRO A 86 -2.08 -5.18 -0.91
N GLY A 87 -2.45 -6.04 0.04
CA GLY A 87 -2.05 -5.93 1.44
C GLY A 87 -2.95 -5.02 2.29
N THR A 88 -3.84 -4.24 1.70
CA THR A 88 -4.83 -3.45 2.46
C THR A 88 -5.78 -4.39 3.20
N ILE A 89 -5.98 -4.15 4.49
CA ILE A 89 -6.97 -4.86 5.29
C ILE A 89 -8.29 -4.10 5.20
N VAL A 90 -9.36 -4.80 4.88
CA VAL A 90 -10.69 -4.22 4.68
C VAL A 90 -11.74 -4.95 5.50
N GLN A 91 -12.75 -4.22 5.93
CA GLN A 91 -14.01 -4.78 6.41
C GLN A 91 -15.03 -4.78 5.27
N LEU A 92 -15.63 -5.94 5.02
CA LEU A 92 -16.69 -6.11 4.03
C LEU A 92 -18.05 -5.68 4.63
N SER A 93 -19.02 -5.42 3.76
CA SER A 93 -20.38 -4.99 4.13
C SER A 93 -21.15 -5.99 5.00
N ASP A 94 -20.75 -7.26 5.02
CA ASP A 94 -21.31 -8.31 5.87
C ASP A 94 -20.56 -8.50 7.20
N GLY A 95 -19.62 -7.59 7.51
CA GLY A 95 -18.85 -7.60 8.74
C GLY A 95 -17.61 -8.48 8.74
N ARG A 96 -17.38 -9.29 7.69
CA ARG A 96 -16.16 -10.08 7.55
C ARG A 96 -14.95 -9.20 7.27
N TYR A 97 -13.77 -9.69 7.60
CA TYR A 97 -12.50 -8.99 7.36
C TYR A 97 -11.74 -9.72 6.27
N ALA A 98 -11.06 -8.98 5.41
CA ALA A 98 -10.32 -9.55 4.29
C ALA A 98 -9.04 -8.76 4.02
N THR A 99 -8.06 -9.41 3.38
CA THR A 99 -6.90 -8.71 2.78
C THR A 99 -7.10 -8.59 1.29
N VAL A 100 -6.82 -7.43 0.71
CA VAL A 100 -6.78 -7.29 -0.74
C VAL A 100 -5.60 -8.04 -1.31
N GLN A 101 -5.87 -8.94 -2.27
CA GLN A 101 -4.84 -9.74 -2.95
C GLN A 101 -4.52 -9.18 -4.34
N ALA A 102 -5.52 -8.65 -5.04
CA ALA A 102 -5.33 -8.08 -6.36
C ALA A 102 -6.29 -6.92 -6.63
N VAL A 103 -5.77 -5.89 -7.29
CA VAL A 103 -6.54 -4.73 -7.72
C VAL A 103 -7.36 -5.09 -8.96
N ASN A 104 -8.47 -4.37 -9.14
CA ASN A 104 -9.25 -4.41 -10.36
C ASN A 104 -9.17 -3.05 -11.04
N ALA A 105 -8.32 -2.93 -12.07
CA ALA A 105 -8.05 -1.67 -12.73
C ALA A 105 -9.29 -1.09 -13.44
N SER A 106 -10.23 -1.93 -13.90
CA SER A 106 -11.47 -1.48 -14.52
C SER A 106 -12.57 -1.14 -13.51
N ARG A 107 -12.52 -1.73 -12.30
CA ARG A 107 -13.44 -1.45 -11.18
C ARG A 107 -12.69 -1.34 -9.85
N PRO A 108 -12.08 -0.18 -9.53
CA PRO A 108 -11.20 -0.04 -8.36
C PRO A 108 -11.83 -0.35 -6.99
N LEU A 109 -13.16 -0.30 -6.88
CA LEU A 109 -13.91 -0.63 -5.65
C LEU A 109 -14.28 -2.13 -5.55
N LYS A 110 -13.92 -2.94 -6.54
CA LYS A 110 -14.21 -4.37 -6.62
C LYS A 110 -12.92 -5.21 -6.80
N PRO A 111 -11.96 -5.13 -5.86
CA PRO A 111 -10.76 -5.95 -5.89
C PRO A 111 -11.05 -7.42 -5.57
N ARG A 112 -10.04 -8.28 -5.77
CA ARG A 112 -10.03 -9.65 -5.24
C ARG A 112 -9.47 -9.65 -3.83
N VAL A 113 -10.17 -10.30 -2.91
CA VAL A 113 -9.88 -10.27 -1.48
C VAL A 113 -9.80 -11.67 -0.90
N LEU A 114 -8.86 -11.92 0.00
CA LEU A 114 -8.79 -13.13 0.79
C LEU A 114 -9.56 -12.90 2.09
N VAL A 115 -10.70 -13.56 2.24
CA VAL A 115 -11.54 -13.44 3.44
C VAL A 115 -10.95 -14.24 4.57
N HIS A 116 -10.90 -13.62 5.74
CA HIS A 116 -10.38 -14.23 6.96
C HIS A 116 -11.53 -14.59 7.88
N ASP A 117 -11.72 -15.89 8.05
CA ASP A 117 -12.61 -16.46 9.04
C ASP A 117 -11.74 -17.12 10.13
N PRO A 118 -11.83 -16.70 11.41
CA PRO A 118 -11.05 -17.30 12.48
C PRO A 118 -11.40 -18.79 12.72
N THR A 119 -12.54 -19.26 12.20
CA THR A 119 -12.95 -20.66 12.29
C THR A 119 -12.42 -21.53 11.15
N VAL A 120 -11.87 -20.92 10.09
CA VAL A 120 -11.38 -21.62 8.89
C VAL A 120 -9.84 -21.56 8.86
N PRO A 121 -9.15 -22.71 8.66
CA PRO A 121 -7.71 -22.73 8.47
C PRO A 121 -7.25 -21.79 7.34
N ARG A 122 -6.08 -21.16 7.48
CA ARG A 122 -5.53 -20.25 6.45
C ARG A 122 -5.42 -20.87 5.06
N SER A 123 -5.13 -22.17 4.99
CA SER A 123 -5.07 -22.96 3.74
C SER A 123 -6.40 -23.02 3.00
N GLU A 124 -7.51 -22.80 3.70
CA GLU A 124 -8.87 -22.85 3.20
C GLU A 124 -9.52 -21.45 3.14
N ALA A 125 -8.72 -20.39 3.38
CA ALA A 125 -9.21 -19.02 3.34
C ALA A 125 -9.80 -18.68 1.95
N LEU A 126 -10.99 -18.10 1.97
CA LEU A 126 -11.79 -17.92 0.77
C LEU A 126 -11.30 -16.72 -0.05
N LEU A 127 -10.75 -16.97 -1.24
CA LEU A 127 -10.42 -15.94 -2.21
C LEU A 127 -11.69 -15.51 -2.98
N LEU A 128 -12.22 -14.34 -2.64
CA LEU A 128 -13.39 -13.76 -3.28
C LEU A 128 -13.01 -12.73 -4.35
N ASP A 129 -13.68 -12.82 -5.50
CA ASP A 129 -13.76 -11.72 -6.45
C ASP A 129 -15.01 -10.87 -6.15
N LEU A 130 -14.80 -9.65 -5.65
CA LEU A 130 -15.92 -8.76 -5.32
C LEU A 130 -16.70 -8.30 -6.57
N GLN A 131 -16.12 -8.39 -7.77
CA GLN A 131 -16.85 -8.11 -9.02
C GLN A 131 -17.95 -9.16 -9.25
N ALA A 132 -17.72 -10.41 -8.88
CA ALA A 132 -18.69 -11.50 -9.01
C ALA A 132 -19.72 -11.54 -7.86
N GLN A 133 -19.52 -10.72 -6.82
CA GLN A 133 -20.36 -10.67 -5.61
C GLN A 133 -21.02 -9.28 -5.48
N PRO A 134 -22.14 -9.01 -6.19
CA PRO A 134 -22.75 -7.67 -6.22
C PRO A 134 -23.20 -7.17 -4.84
N GLN A 135 -23.62 -8.08 -3.95
CA GLN A 135 -24.07 -7.80 -2.58
C GLN A 135 -22.94 -7.49 -1.59
N LEU A 136 -21.68 -7.74 -1.96
CA LEU A 136 -20.52 -7.46 -1.11
C LEU A 136 -19.80 -6.20 -1.58
N SER A 137 -19.50 -5.32 -0.63
CA SER A 137 -18.69 -4.12 -0.85
C SER A 137 -17.68 -3.94 0.27
N ILE A 138 -16.64 -3.13 0.03
CA ILE A 138 -15.72 -2.71 1.08
C ILE A 138 -16.38 -1.59 1.86
N GLN A 139 -16.62 -1.81 3.15
CA GLN A 139 -17.18 -0.82 4.06
C GLN A 139 -16.13 0.18 4.53
N ARG A 140 -14.92 -0.30 4.88
CA ARG A 140 -13.79 0.54 5.28
C ARG A 140 -12.45 -0.19 5.18
N SER A 141 -11.38 0.58 5.00
CA SER A 141 -9.99 0.14 5.21
C SER A 141 -9.64 0.19 6.70
N LEU A 142 -8.75 -0.69 7.14
CA LEU A 142 -8.35 -0.82 8.53
C LEU A 142 -6.82 -0.87 8.64
N ARG A 143 -6.31 -0.21 9.68
CA ARG A 143 -4.95 -0.38 10.17
C ARG A 143 -4.85 -1.60 11.09
N PRO A 144 -3.64 -2.17 11.29
CA PRO A 144 -3.44 -3.30 12.19
C PRO A 144 -3.94 -3.07 13.62
N ASP A 145 -3.77 -1.86 14.17
CA ASP A 145 -4.21 -1.47 15.52
C ASP A 145 -5.73 -1.37 15.65
N GLN A 146 -6.44 -1.24 14.53
CA GLN A 146 -7.90 -1.17 14.49
C GLN A 146 -8.55 -2.56 14.37
N LEU A 147 -7.75 -3.61 14.22
CA LEU A 147 -8.25 -4.99 14.20
C LEU A 147 -8.54 -5.49 15.61
N PRO A 148 -9.61 -6.28 15.80
CA PRO A 148 -9.78 -7.06 17.00
C PRO A 148 -8.56 -7.96 17.24
N ARG A 149 -8.10 -8.08 18.50
CA ARG A 149 -6.88 -8.83 18.87
C ARG A 149 -6.83 -10.26 18.30
N ALA A 150 -7.96 -10.96 18.31
CA ALA A 150 -8.09 -12.31 17.76
C ALA A 150 -7.77 -12.41 16.25
N ARG A 151 -7.92 -11.31 15.51
CA ARG A 151 -7.62 -11.25 14.07
C ARG A 151 -6.21 -10.78 13.79
N TYR A 152 -5.60 -10.00 14.69
CA TYR A 152 -4.23 -9.50 14.55
C TYR A 152 -3.23 -10.64 14.28
N CYS A 153 -3.28 -11.69 15.11
CA CYS A 153 -2.51 -12.93 14.92
C CYS A 153 -2.65 -13.51 13.51
N TYR A 154 -3.90 -13.61 13.03
CA TYR A 154 -4.23 -14.16 11.72
C TYR A 154 -3.60 -13.38 10.55
N PHE A 155 -3.55 -12.05 10.63
CA PHE A 155 -2.96 -11.23 9.57
C PHE A 155 -1.43 -11.12 9.68
N PHE A 156 -0.86 -11.18 10.89
CA PHE A 156 0.51 -10.72 11.15
C PHE A 156 1.49 -11.76 11.73
N GLU A 157 1.10 -12.98 12.09
CA GLU A 157 2.01 -13.94 12.76
C GLU A 157 3.25 -14.37 11.96
N ARG A 158 3.29 -14.20 10.63
CA ARG A 158 4.56 -14.37 9.89
C ARG A 158 5.61 -13.30 10.21
N ALA A 159 5.22 -12.15 10.75
CA ALA A 159 6.15 -11.09 11.14
C ALA A 159 6.80 -11.34 12.52
N LEU A 160 6.11 -12.07 13.41
CA LEU A 160 6.65 -12.43 14.73
C LEU A 160 7.63 -13.61 14.64
N ASP A 161 7.30 -14.63 13.84
CA ASP A 161 8.17 -15.79 13.65
C ASP A 161 9.44 -15.45 12.85
N ALA A 162 9.38 -14.45 11.96
CA ALA A 162 10.55 -13.97 11.22
C ALA A 162 11.52 -13.16 12.10
N GLN A 163 11.04 -12.48 13.15
CA GLN A 163 11.89 -11.76 14.12
C GLN A 163 12.38 -12.65 15.27
N ALA A 164 11.69 -13.75 15.57
CA ALA A 164 12.14 -14.75 16.54
C ALA A 164 13.28 -15.64 16.02
N GLY A 165 13.60 -15.59 14.72
CA GLY A 165 14.70 -16.34 14.10
C GLY A 165 16.06 -15.64 14.13
N GLU A 166 16.12 -14.36 14.51
CA GLU A 166 17.35 -13.55 14.52
C GLU A 166 17.96 -13.34 15.92
N GLU A 167 17.29 -13.86 16.97
CA GLU A 167 17.84 -13.99 18.32
C GLU A 167 17.99 -15.47 18.70
N ARG A 168 18.99 -16.14 18.14
CA ARG A 168 19.60 -17.30 18.80
C ARG A 168 21.13 -17.11 18.83
N PRO A 169 21.76 -17.31 20.00
CA PRO A 169 23.14 -16.91 20.29
C PRO A 169 24.18 -17.68 19.49
#